data_AF-A0A7G1HUQ6-F1
#
_entry.id   AF-A0A7G1HUQ6-F1
#
_cell.length_a   1.000
_cell.length_b   1.000
_cell.length_c   1.000
_cell.angle_alpha   90.00
_cell.angle_beta   90.00
_cell.angle_gamma   90.00
#
_symmetry.space_group_name_H-M   'P 1'
#
loop_
_entity.id
_entity.type
_entity.pdbx_description
1 polymer ?
#
loop_
_entity_poly.entity_id
_entity_poly.type
_entity_poly.pdbx_seq_one_letter_code
_entity_poly.pdbx_strand_id
1 'polypeptide(L)'
;MEKDKNILKQINRKTGFKVPEDYFENLNDRIMSHLPAIEVKEKTPVSLWQKCKPWIYMAAMFAGISLMIKTFVTPNSSTDQAITTTQADTSSISESTIDDYIFYSHVDDYTIYEYLAEEKK
;
A
#
# COMPACT_ATOMS: atom_id res chain seq x y z
N MET A 1 8.05 48.33 61.25
CA MET A 1 7.67 46.90 61.22
C MET A 1 8.54 46.23 60.16
N GLU A 2 9.65 45.62 60.57
CA GLU A 2 10.52 44.86 59.67
C GLU A 2 9.91 43.48 59.43
N LYS A 3 9.32 43.25 58.26
CA LYS A 3 8.82 41.94 57.85
C LYS A 3 9.97 41.04 57.38
N ASP A 4 10.18 39.95 58.12
CA ASP A 4 10.35 38.59 57.60
C ASP A 4 11.45 38.31 56.56
N LYS A 5 12.69 38.73 56.83
CA LYS A 5 13.88 38.32 56.04
C LYS A 5 14.30 36.84 56.24
N ASN A 6 13.53 36.04 56.99
CA ASN A 6 13.93 34.67 57.38
C ASN A 6 12.98 33.55 56.88
N ILE A 7 12.06 33.84 55.94
CA ILE A 7 11.18 32.80 55.37
C ILE A 7 11.96 31.61 54.79
N LEU A 8 13.14 31.86 54.23
CA LEU A 8 14.01 30.83 53.64
C LEU A 8 14.67 29.91 54.67
N LYS A 9 14.81 30.34 55.94
CA LYS A 9 15.29 29.47 57.05
C LYS A 9 14.18 28.57 57.59
N GLN A 10 12.94 29.03 57.49
CA GLN A 10 11.75 28.30 57.96
C GLN A 10 11.30 27.24 56.95
N ILE A 11 11.55 27.48 55.66
CA ILE A 11 11.36 26.50 54.60
C ILE A 11 12.58 25.56 54.60
N ASN A 12 12.43 24.42 55.28
CA ASN A 12 13.44 23.37 55.30
C ASN A 12 13.58 22.79 53.89
N ARG A 13 14.48 23.34 53.06
CA ARG A 13 14.76 22.91 51.66
C ARG A 13 15.19 21.44 51.51
N LYS A 14 15.24 20.70 52.62
CA LYS A 14 15.51 19.26 52.68
C LYS A 14 14.30 18.40 52.33
N THR A 15 13.10 18.97 52.26
CA THR A 15 11.87 18.18 52.12
C THR A 15 11.29 18.25 50.71
N GLY A 16 11.27 17.11 50.03
CA GLY A 16 10.25 16.81 49.01
C GLY A 16 10.76 16.25 47.69
N PHE A 17 11.97 16.60 47.26
CA PHE A 17 12.47 16.27 45.91
C PHE A 17 13.82 15.54 45.91
N LYS A 18 14.22 14.91 47.02
CA LYS A 18 15.41 14.06 47.04
C LYS A 18 14.98 12.63 46.76
N VAL A 19 15.53 12.04 45.69
CA VAL A 19 15.34 10.61 45.40
C VAL A 19 16.00 9.75 46.49
N PRO A 20 15.47 8.55 46.76
CA PRO A 20 16.16 7.57 47.59
C PRO A 20 17.57 7.30 47.05
N GLU A 21 18.50 6.99 47.96
CA GLU A 21 19.83 6.54 47.57
C GLU A 21 19.69 5.29 46.68
N ASP A 22 20.51 5.20 45.62
CA ASP A 22 20.54 4.10 44.64
C ASP A 22 19.25 3.84 43.82
N TYR A 23 18.30 4.78 43.79
CA TYR A 23 17.08 4.66 42.98
C TYR A 23 17.37 4.58 41.47
N PHE A 24 18.18 5.52 40.96
CA PHE A 24 18.50 5.57 39.53
C PHE A 24 19.56 4.53 39.13
N GLU A 25 20.44 4.15 40.06
CA GLU A 25 21.46 3.12 39.84
C GLU A 25 20.80 1.77 39.50
N ASN A 26 19.72 1.40 40.22
CA ASN A 26 19.01 0.13 40.02
C ASN A 26 17.80 0.21 39.06
N LEU A 27 17.51 1.39 38.49
CA LEU A 27 16.33 1.59 37.65
C LEU A 27 16.41 0.77 36.37
N ASN A 28 17.57 0.74 35.72
CA ASN A 28 17.77 0.00 34.49
C ASN A 28 17.55 -1.51 34.70
N ASP A 29 18.17 -2.07 35.74
CA ASP A 29 18.03 -3.49 36.08
C ASP A 29 16.57 -3.86 36.42
N ARG A 30 15.85 -2.96 37.09
CA ARG A 30 14.41 -3.12 37.32
C ARG A 30 13.62 -3.12 36.03
N ILE A 31 13.89 -2.20 35.10
CA ILE A 31 13.19 -2.17 33.81
C ILE A 31 13.48 -3.45 33.03
N MET A 32 14.74 -3.85 32.92
CA MET A 32 15.19 -5.03 32.18
C MET A 32 14.63 -6.34 32.74
N SER A 33 14.51 -6.46 34.07
CA SER A 33 13.91 -7.64 34.72
C SER A 33 12.40 -7.76 34.52
N HIS A 34 11.72 -6.66 34.19
CA HIS A 34 10.27 -6.64 33.94
C HIS A 34 9.92 -6.66 32.45
N LEU A 35 10.92 -6.58 31.57
CA LEU A 35 10.72 -6.77 30.15
C LEU A 35 10.41 -8.26 29.89
N PRO A 36 9.29 -8.58 29.22
CA PRO A 36 9.04 -9.95 28.79
C PRO A 36 10.18 -10.39 27.88
N ALA A 37 10.58 -11.66 27.98
CA ALA A 37 11.55 -12.23 27.05
C ALA A 37 11.06 -11.93 25.62
N ILE A 38 11.86 -11.20 24.85
CA ILE A 38 11.54 -10.93 23.46
C ILE A 38 11.65 -12.28 22.76
N GLU A 39 10.51 -12.94 22.60
CA GLU A 39 10.38 -14.13 21.79
C GLU A 39 10.62 -13.68 20.35
N VAL A 40 11.89 -13.70 19.93
CA VAL A 40 12.27 -13.59 18.53
C VAL A 40 11.67 -14.81 17.87
N LYS A 41 10.41 -14.68 17.43
CA LYS A 41 9.71 -15.70 16.66
C LYS A 41 10.53 -15.87 15.40
N GLU A 42 11.41 -16.86 15.42
CA GLU A 42 12.25 -17.17 14.28
C GLU A 42 11.32 -17.30 13.08
N LYS A 43 11.58 -16.48 12.06
CA LYS A 43 10.77 -16.41 10.86
C LYS A 43 10.86 -17.77 10.20
N THR A 44 9.90 -18.64 10.50
CA THR A 44 9.84 -19.99 9.95
C THR A 44 10.02 -19.87 8.45
N PRO A 45 11.04 -20.51 7.85
CA PRO A 45 11.31 -20.36 6.44
C PRO A 45 10.06 -20.84 5.70
N VAL A 46 9.37 -19.90 5.05
CA VAL A 46 8.23 -20.25 4.20
C VAL A 46 8.73 -21.18 3.11
N SER A 47 8.22 -22.40 3.11
CA SER A 47 8.60 -23.41 2.12
C SER A 47 8.25 -22.87 0.73
N LEU A 48 9.22 -22.88 -0.19
CA LEU A 48 9.06 -22.42 -1.57
C LEU A 48 7.86 -23.10 -2.27
N TRP A 49 7.48 -24.29 -1.81
CA TRP A 49 6.31 -25.04 -2.26
C TRP A 49 4.98 -24.28 -2.08
N GLN A 50 4.86 -23.45 -1.04
CA GLN A 50 3.65 -22.66 -0.81
C GLN A 50 3.46 -21.57 -1.88
N LYS A 51 4.55 -21.05 -2.44
CA LYS A 51 4.52 -20.06 -3.53
C LYS A 51 4.28 -20.71 -4.90
N CYS A 52 4.69 -21.96 -5.08
CA CYS A 52 4.50 -22.69 -6.34
C CYS A 52 3.07 -23.21 -6.53
N LYS A 53 2.30 -23.42 -5.44
CA LYS A 53 0.90 -23.91 -5.49
C LYS A 53 -0.04 -23.05 -6.35
N PRO A 54 -0.09 -21.71 -6.23
CA PRO A 54 -0.93 -20.90 -7.13
C PRO A 54 -0.43 -20.92 -8.58
N TRP A 55 0.89 -20.98 -8.80
CA TRP A 55 1.45 -21.01 -10.16
C TRP A 55 1.10 -22.31 -10.89
N ILE A 56 1.11 -23.45 -10.19
CA ILE A 56 0.74 -24.75 -10.78
C ILE A 56 -0.72 -24.74 -11.27
N TYR A 57 -1.61 -24.07 -10.56
CA TYR A 57 -3.03 -23.97 -10.94
C TYR A 57 -3.21 -23.08 -12.17
N MET A 58 -2.50 -21.95 -12.23
CA MET A 58 -2.48 -21.10 -13.43
C MET A 58 -1.93 -21.87 -14.63
N ALA A 59 -0.81 -22.58 -14.46
CA ALA A 59 -0.22 -23.41 -15.52
C ALA A 59 -1.19 -24.50 -16.00
N ALA A 60 -1.94 -25.14 -15.10
CA ALA A 60 -2.93 -26.15 -15.45
C ALA A 60 -4.11 -25.55 -16.25
N MET A 61 -4.59 -24.35 -15.88
CA MET A 61 -5.61 -23.64 -16.64
C MET A 61 -5.11 -23.28 -18.05
N PHE A 62 -3.91 -22.73 -18.17
CA PHE A 62 -3.31 -22.41 -19.47
C PHE A 62 -3.09 -23.66 -20.31
N ALA A 63 -2.60 -24.75 -19.72
CA ALA A 63 -2.41 -26.02 -20.41
C ALA A 63 -3.75 -26.61 -20.89
N GLY A 64 -4.81 -26.53 -20.08
CA GLY A 64 -6.15 -26.99 -20.46
C GLY A 64 -6.73 -26.21 -21.62
N ILE A 65 -6.63 -24.88 -21.58
CA ILE A 65 -7.08 -23.99 -22.66
C ILE A 65 -6.22 -24.18 -23.92
N SER A 66 -4.90 -24.25 -23.77
CA SER A 66 -3.95 -24.45 -24.86
C SER A 66 -4.16 -25.79 -25.57
N LEU A 67 -4.44 -26.86 -24.81
CA LEU A 67 -4.77 -28.17 -25.37
C LEU A 67 -6.08 -28.11 -26.15
N MET A 68 -7.13 -27.48 -25.61
CA MET A 68 -8.40 -27.30 -26.31
C MET A 68 -8.25 -26.50 -27.61
N ILE A 69 -7.49 -25.40 -27.60
CA ILE A 69 -7.20 -24.60 -28.80
C ILE A 69 -6.46 -25.46 -29.83
N LYS A 70 -5.42 -26.19 -29.42
CA LYS A 70 -4.61 -27.01 -30.33
C LYS A 70 -5.40 -28.18 -30.94
N THR A 71 -6.35 -28.77 -30.20
CA THR A 71 -7.14 -29.90 -30.70
C THR A 71 -8.32 -29.46 -31.57
N PHE A 72 -8.91 -28.28 -31.34
CA PHE A 72 -10.12 -27.84 -32.05
C PHE A 72 -9.92 -26.70 -33.04
N VAL A 73 -8.89 -25.85 -32.89
CA VAL A 73 -8.71 -24.61 -33.67
C VAL A 73 -7.59 -24.73 -34.72
N THR A 74 -6.77 -25.78 -34.70
CA THR A 74 -5.64 -25.92 -35.64
C THR A 74 -5.87 -26.99 -36.74
N PRO A 75 -6.63 -26.71 -37.81
CA PRO A 75 -6.40 -27.35 -39.10
C PRO A 75 -5.34 -26.53 -39.85
N ASN A 76 -4.08 -26.97 -39.80
CA ASN A 76 -2.97 -26.59 -40.68
C ASN A 76 -3.04 -25.16 -41.27
N SER A 77 -2.58 -24.14 -40.53
CA SER A 77 -2.21 -22.86 -41.14
C SER A 77 -1.06 -22.25 -40.36
N SER A 78 -0.02 -21.95 -41.10
CA SER A 78 1.30 -21.54 -40.66
C SER A 78 1.28 -20.27 -39.82
N THR A 79 2.13 -20.29 -38.79
CA THR A 79 2.99 -19.16 -38.36
C THR A 79 2.32 -17.88 -37.84
N ASP A 80 2.66 -17.59 -36.58
CA ASP A 80 2.70 -16.29 -35.89
C ASP A 80 1.46 -15.39 -35.93
N GLN A 81 0.68 -15.41 -34.84
CA GLN A 81 0.26 -14.16 -34.19
C GLN A 81 0.11 -14.38 -32.68
N ALA A 82 1.03 -13.79 -31.92
CA ALA A 82 0.87 -13.55 -30.50
C ALA A 82 0.01 -12.29 -30.32
N ILE A 83 -1.25 -12.43 -29.90
CA ILE A 83 -2.01 -11.31 -29.31
C ILE A 83 -2.81 -11.83 -28.11
N THR A 84 -2.28 -11.50 -26.93
CA THR A 84 -2.98 -11.49 -25.64
C THR A 84 -3.97 -10.33 -25.65
N THR A 85 -5.27 -10.59 -25.68
CA THR A 85 -6.28 -9.63 -25.19
C THR A 85 -7.43 -10.38 -24.54
N THR A 86 -7.58 -10.18 -23.23
CA THR A 86 -8.74 -10.51 -22.41
C THR A 86 -10.02 -9.97 -23.06
N GLN A 87 -10.91 -10.89 -23.40
CA GLN A 87 -12.22 -10.60 -23.97
C GLN A 87 -13.19 -10.25 -22.82
N ALA A 88 -13.49 -8.97 -22.68
CA ALA A 88 -14.77 -8.51 -22.13
C ALA A 88 -15.33 -7.52 -23.15
N ASP A 89 -16.34 -7.98 -23.90
CA ASP A 89 -17.28 -7.20 -24.70
C ASP A 89 -16.73 -6.00 -25.50
N THR A 90 -16.06 -6.28 -26.62
CA THR A 90 -15.84 -5.27 -27.66
C THR A 90 -16.26 -5.83 -29.01
N SER A 91 -17.57 -6.02 -29.18
CA SER A 91 -18.18 -6.04 -30.50
C SER A 91 -17.98 -4.67 -31.15
N SER A 92 -17.00 -4.58 -32.05
CA SER A 92 -16.94 -3.60 -33.15
C SER A 92 -17.19 -2.12 -32.78
N ILE A 93 -16.43 -1.55 -31.85
CA ILE A 93 -16.34 -0.08 -31.78
C ILE A 93 -15.32 0.35 -32.83
N SER A 94 -15.79 1.06 -33.87
CA SER A 94 -14.92 1.64 -34.90
C SER A 94 -13.94 2.64 -34.27
N GLU A 95 -12.70 2.66 -34.73
CA GLU A 95 -11.64 3.59 -34.28
C GLU A 95 -12.12 5.06 -34.33
N SER A 96 -12.96 5.41 -35.31
CA SER A 96 -13.60 6.73 -35.40
C SER A 96 -14.52 7.08 -34.22
N THR A 97 -15.15 6.09 -33.60
CA THR A 97 -16.02 6.29 -32.43
C THR A 97 -15.20 6.51 -31.16
N ILE A 98 -13.99 5.94 -31.10
CA ILE A 98 -13.07 6.13 -29.99
C ILE A 98 -12.51 7.56 -30.02
N ASP A 99 -12.12 8.05 -31.20
CA ASP A 99 -11.63 9.42 -31.37
C ASP A 99 -12.68 10.47 -30.99
N ASP A 100 -13.94 10.28 -31.40
CA ASP A 100 -15.04 11.17 -30.98
C ASP A 100 -15.16 11.22 -29.45
N TYR A 101 -15.12 10.06 -28.79
CA TYR A 101 -15.25 9.98 -27.34
C TYR A 101 -14.06 10.63 -26.60
N ILE A 102 -12.85 10.47 -27.14
CA ILE A 102 -11.65 11.13 -26.62
C ILE A 102 -11.76 12.65 -26.79
N PHE A 103 -12.22 13.12 -27.95
CA PHE A 103 -12.44 14.54 -28.20
C PHE A 103 -13.43 15.14 -27.19
N TYR A 104 -14.60 14.52 -26.99
CA TYR A 104 -15.58 14.97 -25.98
C TYR A 104 -15.03 14.95 -24.55
N SER A 105 -14.14 14.02 -24.22
CA SER A 105 -13.50 13.97 -22.89
C SER A 105 -12.43 15.05 -22.69
N HIS A 106 -11.88 15.60 -23.77
CA HIS A 106 -10.82 16.62 -23.76
C HIS A 106 -11.37 18.05 -23.82
N VAL A 107 -12.65 18.24 -24.14
CA VAL A 107 -13.29 19.55 -24.04
C VAL A 107 -13.55 19.83 -22.56
N ASP A 108 -12.72 20.70 -21.97
CA ASP A 108 -12.96 21.19 -20.62
C ASP A 108 -14.08 22.25 -20.60
N ASP A 109 -14.73 22.40 -19.44
CA ASP A 109 -15.83 23.37 -19.26
C ASP A 109 -15.37 24.81 -19.58
N TYR A 110 -14.08 25.10 -19.42
CA TYR A 110 -13.48 26.40 -19.72
C TYR A 110 -13.53 26.72 -21.21
N THR A 111 -13.17 25.76 -22.06
CA THR A 111 -13.24 25.85 -23.53
C THR A 111 -14.68 26.12 -23.98
N ILE A 112 -15.68 25.56 -23.30
CA ILE A 112 -17.11 25.81 -23.58
C ILE A 112 -17.49 27.27 -23.27
N TYR A 113 -17.02 27.83 -22.15
CA TYR A 113 -17.29 29.23 -21.81
C TYR A 113 -16.64 30.21 -22.79
N GLU A 114 -15.43 29.91 -23.26
CA GLU A 114 -14.71 30.72 -24.23
C GLU A 114 -15.46 30.77 -25.57
N TYR A 115 -15.91 29.62 -26.09
CA TYR A 115 -16.71 29.55 -27.31
C TYR A 115 -18.02 30.33 -27.21
N LEU A 116 -18.75 30.21 -26.10
CA LEU A 116 -20.00 30.95 -25.87
C LEU A 116 -19.79 32.46 -25.69
N ALA A 117 -18.62 32.87 -25.20
CA ALA A 117 -18.26 34.28 -25.07
C ALA A 117 -17.90 34.89 -26.43
N GLU A 118 -17.26 34.13 -27.32
CA GLU A 118 -16.96 34.55 -28.69
C GLU A 118 -18.22 34.66 -29.57
N GLU A 119 -19.20 33.77 -29.41
CA GLU A 119 -20.47 33.80 -30.16
C GLU A 119 -21.35 35.01 -29.82
N LYS A 120 -21.13 35.65 -28.66
CA LYS A 120 -21.88 36.84 -28.22
C LYS A 120 -21.27 38.18 -28.65
N LYS A 121 -20.30 38.18 -29.57
CA LYS A 121 -19.71 39.39 -30.14
C LYS A 121 -20.11 39.57 -31.60
#